data_AF-A0AAQ3X3I7-F1
#
_entry.id   AF-A0AAQ3X3I7-F1
#
_cell.length_a   1.000
_cell.length_b   1.000
_cell.length_c   1.000
_cell.angle_alpha   90.00
_cell.angle_beta   90.00
_cell.angle_gamma   90.00
#
_symmetry.space_group_name_H-M   'P 1'
#
loop_
_entity.id
_entity.type
_entity.pdbx_description
1 polymer ?
#
loop_
_entity_poly.entity_id
_entity_poly.type
_entity_poly.pdbx_seq_one_letter_code
_entity_poly.pdbx_strand_id
1 'polypeptide(L)'
;MEKQKTLGKSMCSFLAVRRALSLSGTLGIGIPMHHRKINNKDWISVEERFQKKLGSWKGKLLSAGGRLVLINSVLSSFPMFILFFIEAPKGVLKKLDYYRSRFFWQCDEHKKKYRLAKWCILCKPKHIGGLGILNLEVQNRCLLSKWLFKLINEDGLWQDLLKRKYLSNKSISQVSKKPALGSFEVKGGNQARFWEDYWIGDKPLMEVYPNLYRIVRKKAVTVASVLKSIPLNVSFHRSLTGDNLMAWYKLVSKVANVNLSEENDTFKWRLHKNGIFSVQSMYNNLILDNNTIPVTCDLWKLRIPLKIKIFLWYLRTGVILTKDNLAKRQWQGSTKCCFCNADETLQHLFFDCHVARATYWIRSWSPLFKEEERETMRTGCTFLEIFSKFGWKRSL
;
A
#
# COMPACT_ATOMS: atom_id res chain seq x y z
N MET A 1 -16.59 -0.70 2.76
CA MET A 1 -15.97 0.39 1.96
C MET A 1 -15.87 1.73 2.69
N GLU A 2 -16.53 1.94 3.83
CA GLU A 2 -16.56 3.25 4.51
C GLU A 2 -15.43 3.46 5.55
N LYS A 3 -14.79 2.38 6.00
CA LYS A 3 -13.67 2.41 6.97
C LYS A 3 -12.30 2.76 6.35
N GLN A 4 -12.14 2.68 5.02
CA GLN A 4 -10.88 3.02 4.34
C GLN A 4 -10.79 4.50 3.92
N LYS A 5 -11.92 5.16 3.66
CA LYS A 5 -11.96 6.61 3.34
C LYS A 5 -11.58 7.49 4.54
N THR A 6 -11.74 6.99 5.76
CA THR A 6 -11.44 7.70 7.00
C THR A 6 -9.97 7.67 7.41
N LEU A 7 -9.21 6.64 7.02
CA LEU A 7 -7.77 6.55 7.31
C LEU A 7 -6.94 7.59 6.54
N GLY A 8 -7.30 7.83 5.27
CA GLY A 8 -6.67 8.86 4.44
C GLY A 8 -6.99 10.27 4.92
N LYS A 9 -8.26 10.58 5.21
CA LYS A 9 -8.67 11.91 5.68
C LYS A 9 -8.12 12.25 7.07
N SER A 10 -7.92 11.25 7.94
CA SER A 10 -7.34 11.46 9.26
C SER A 10 -5.84 11.78 9.21
N MET A 11 -5.07 11.04 8.42
CA MET A 11 -3.66 11.36 8.18
C MET A 11 -3.51 12.74 7.52
N CYS A 12 -4.41 13.11 6.58
CA CYS A 12 -4.50 14.47 6.03
C CYS A 12 -4.79 15.55 7.09
N SER A 13 -5.50 15.21 8.17
CA SER A 13 -5.80 16.15 9.25
C SER A 13 -4.54 16.47 10.06
N PHE A 14 -3.67 15.47 10.27
CA PHE A 14 -2.35 15.64 10.89
C PHE A 14 -1.26 16.12 9.95
N LEU A 15 -1.48 16.08 8.64
CA LEU A 15 -0.67 16.84 7.67
C LEU A 15 -0.86 18.36 7.83
N ALA A 16 -1.63 18.81 8.84
CA ALA A 16 -1.41 20.08 9.54
C ALA A 16 0.01 20.22 10.18
N VAL A 17 0.87 19.21 10.13
CA VAL A 17 2.36 19.34 10.10
C VAL A 17 2.85 20.25 8.94
N ARG A 18 1.93 20.73 8.10
CA ARG A 18 2.00 21.70 6.99
C ARG A 18 2.92 22.92 7.10
N ARG A 19 3.51 23.25 8.26
CA ARG A 19 4.47 24.38 8.42
C ARG A 19 5.65 24.11 9.35
N ALA A 20 6.06 22.87 9.62
CA ALA A 20 7.19 22.64 10.55
C ALA A 20 8.56 22.41 9.93
N LEU A 21 8.63 22.14 8.63
CA LEU A 21 9.90 22.23 7.90
C LEU A 21 10.09 23.63 7.30
N SER A 22 9.63 24.67 8.00
CA SER A 22 9.79 26.07 7.60
C SER A 22 10.89 26.81 8.36
N LEU A 23 11.86 26.10 8.93
CA LEU A 23 13.03 26.72 9.53
C LEU A 23 14.23 26.61 8.59
N SER A 24 14.64 27.79 8.11
CA SER A 24 15.91 28.17 7.50
C SER A 24 16.43 27.37 6.29
N GLY A 25 16.58 28.09 5.18
CA GLY A 25 17.56 27.77 4.14
C GLY A 25 17.12 26.71 3.14
N THR A 26 17.17 27.05 1.86
CA THR A 26 17.09 26.08 0.76
C THR A 26 18.16 25.01 0.96
N LEU A 27 17.77 23.84 1.47
CA LEU A 27 18.58 22.64 1.32
C LEU A 27 18.68 22.35 -0.18
N GLY A 28 19.91 22.31 -0.70
CA GLY A 28 20.29 22.11 -2.10
C GLY A 28 19.90 20.74 -2.70
N ILE A 29 18.73 20.21 -2.35
CA ILE A 29 18.22 18.89 -2.74
C ILE A 29 16.95 19.02 -3.61
N GLY A 30 16.56 20.24 -3.99
CA GLY A 30 15.52 20.48 -5.00
C GLY A 30 14.07 20.31 -4.51
N ILE A 31 13.81 20.43 -3.21
CA ILE A 31 12.44 20.61 -2.69
C ILE A 31 12.14 22.12 -2.64
N PRO A 32 11.11 22.61 -3.35
CA PRO A 32 10.71 24.00 -3.21
C PRO A 32 10.07 24.21 -1.84
N MET A 33 10.75 24.98 -0.99
CA MET A 33 10.20 25.40 0.30
C MET A 33 9.15 26.49 0.05
N HIS A 34 7.91 26.21 0.42
CA HIS A 34 6.81 27.14 0.27
C HIS A 34 6.16 27.44 1.62
N HIS A 35 5.87 28.71 1.88
CA HIS A 35 5.06 29.15 3.03
C HIS A 35 3.57 28.78 2.88
N ARG A 36 3.19 28.22 1.72
CA ARG A 36 1.82 27.88 1.32
C ARG A 36 1.68 26.37 1.07
N LYS A 37 0.43 25.91 1.00
CA LYS A 37 0.14 24.54 0.55
C LYS A 37 0.71 24.33 -0.86
N ILE A 38 1.45 23.23 -1.02
CA ILE A 38 2.00 22.81 -2.31
C ILE A 38 0.85 22.41 -3.23
N ASN A 39 0.80 23.05 -4.40
CA ASN A 39 -0.20 22.84 -5.43
C ASN A 39 0.39 22.01 -6.58
N ASN A 40 -0.46 21.55 -7.51
CA ASN A 40 -0.01 20.78 -8.67
C ASN A 40 1.09 21.50 -9.48
N LYS A 41 1.07 22.84 -9.54
CA LYS A 41 2.06 23.65 -10.26
C LYS A 41 3.48 23.49 -9.70
N ASP A 42 3.60 23.26 -8.40
CA ASP A 42 4.90 23.15 -7.74
C ASP A 42 5.58 21.79 -8.02
N TRP A 43 4.87 20.85 -8.64
CA TRP A 43 5.38 19.52 -9.04
C TRP A 43 5.83 19.45 -10.50
N ILE A 44 5.73 20.55 -11.26
CA ILE A 44 6.07 20.57 -12.70
C ILE A 44 7.51 20.08 -12.93
N SER A 45 8.48 20.51 -12.11
CA SER A 45 9.88 20.08 -12.24
C SER A 45 10.07 18.57 -12.10
N VAL A 46 9.27 17.90 -11.26
CA VAL A 46 9.26 16.44 -11.10
C VAL A 46 8.71 15.79 -12.36
N GLU A 47 7.62 16.34 -12.89
CA GLU A 47 6.98 15.85 -14.11
C GLU A 47 7.88 16.00 -15.34
N GLU A 48 8.55 17.14 -15.50
CA GLU A 48 9.51 17.41 -16.57
C GLU A 48 10.69 16.44 -16.51
N ARG A 49 11.19 16.13 -15.31
CA ARG A 49 12.26 15.14 -15.14
C ARG A 49 11.80 13.72 -15.50
N PHE A 50 10.56 13.35 -15.18
CA PHE A 50 9.94 12.11 -15.66
C PHE A 50 9.91 12.07 -17.20
N GLN A 51 9.41 13.15 -17.82
CA GLN A 51 9.34 13.25 -19.28
C GLN A 51 10.73 13.19 -19.92
N LYS A 52 11.72 13.90 -19.39
CA LYS A 52 13.10 13.89 -19.91
C LYS A 52 13.70 12.48 -19.86
N LYS A 53 13.51 11.74 -18.75
CA LYS A 53 13.97 10.35 -18.64
C LYS A 53 13.25 9.45 -19.65
N LEU A 54 11.93 9.60 -19.79
CA LEU A 54 11.13 8.83 -20.74
C LEU A 54 11.52 9.11 -22.20
N GLY A 55 11.77 10.37 -22.55
CA GLY A 55 12.22 10.77 -23.88
C GLY A 55 13.61 10.22 -24.23
N SER A 56 14.49 10.06 -23.23
CA SER A 56 15.81 9.45 -23.44
C SER A 56 15.78 7.92 -23.64
N TRP A 57 14.71 7.26 -23.18
CA TRP A 57 14.62 5.81 -23.25
C TRP A 57 13.98 5.35 -24.56
N LYS A 58 14.76 4.63 -25.37
CA LYS A 58 14.25 3.95 -26.57
C LYS A 58 13.38 2.75 -26.16
N GLY A 59 12.13 3.01 -25.78
CA GLY A 59 11.18 2.00 -25.29
C GLY A 59 10.96 0.82 -26.25
N LYS A 60 11.17 1.01 -27.56
CA LYS A 60 11.14 -0.04 -28.59
C LYS A 60 12.21 -1.13 -28.41
N LEU A 61 13.38 -0.76 -27.90
CA LEU A 61 14.51 -1.68 -27.71
C LEU A 61 14.43 -2.47 -26.40
N LEU A 62 13.42 -2.19 -25.57
CA LEU A 62 13.29 -2.77 -24.25
C LEU A 62 12.18 -3.82 -24.20
N SER A 63 12.52 -4.99 -23.67
CA SER A 63 11.53 -5.99 -23.29
C SER A 63 10.57 -5.46 -22.21
N ALA A 64 9.42 -6.12 -22.01
CA ALA A 64 8.53 -5.80 -20.89
C ALA A 64 9.26 -5.90 -19.53
N GLY A 65 10.22 -6.83 -19.41
CA GLY A 65 11.09 -6.96 -18.24
C GLY A 65 12.00 -5.75 -18.03
N GLY A 66 12.69 -5.30 -19.08
CA GLY A 66 13.56 -4.12 -19.00
C GLY A 66 12.79 -2.86 -18.60
N ARG A 67 11.59 -2.68 -19.15
CA ARG A 67 10.72 -1.54 -18.79
C ARG A 67 10.23 -1.62 -17.35
N LEU A 68 9.85 -2.81 -16.87
CA LEU A 68 9.47 -3.02 -15.47
C LEU A 68 10.63 -2.64 -14.53
N VAL A 69 11.86 -3.04 -14.86
CA VAL A 69 13.05 -2.71 -14.07
C VAL A 69 13.24 -1.20 -13.99
N LEU A 70 13.24 -0.49 -15.13
CA LEU A 70 13.41 0.97 -15.16
C LEU A 70 12.30 1.72 -14.41
N ILE A 71 11.06 1.23 -14.47
CA ILE A 71 9.96 1.81 -13.69
C ILE A 71 10.27 1.70 -12.20
N ASN A 72 10.74 0.56 -11.73
CA ASN A 72 10.99 0.35 -10.30
C ASN A 72 12.28 1.02 -9.82
N SER A 73 13.37 0.92 -10.59
CA SER A 73 14.67 1.43 -10.17
C SER A 73 14.83 2.93 -10.37
N VAL A 74 14.11 3.54 -11.33
CA VAL A 74 14.25 4.97 -11.66
C VAL A 74 12.94 5.72 -11.42
N LEU A 75 11.85 5.39 -12.11
CA LEU A 75 10.63 6.22 -12.02
C LEU A 75 9.95 6.15 -10.65
N SER A 76 10.07 5.01 -9.97
CA SER A 76 9.48 4.84 -8.64
C SER A 76 10.36 5.43 -7.55
N SER A 77 11.68 5.31 -7.66
CA SER A 77 12.66 5.83 -6.69
C SER A 77 12.82 7.36 -6.78
N PHE A 78 12.72 7.92 -7.97
CA PHE A 78 12.94 9.35 -8.23
C PHE A 78 12.07 10.30 -7.37
N PRO A 79 10.73 10.13 -7.28
CA PRO A 79 9.91 11.02 -6.45
C PRO A 79 9.97 10.70 -4.95
N MET A 80 10.67 9.63 -4.51
CA MET A 80 10.58 9.16 -3.13
C MET A 80 11.01 10.18 -2.10
N PHE A 81 12.06 10.94 -2.39
CA PHE A 81 12.55 11.97 -1.48
C PHE A 81 11.48 13.04 -1.23
N ILE A 82 10.80 13.50 -2.28
CA ILE A 82 9.74 14.51 -2.17
C ILE A 82 8.50 13.90 -1.50
N LEU A 83 8.12 12.68 -1.87
CA LEU A 83 7.01 11.93 -1.25
C LEU A 83 7.29 11.56 0.22
N PHE A 84 8.54 11.62 0.67
CA PHE A 84 8.88 11.37 2.08
C PHE A 84 8.52 12.55 2.97
N PHE A 85 8.58 13.78 2.45
CA PHE A 85 8.30 15.00 3.21
C PHE A 85 6.92 15.58 2.94
N ILE A 86 6.36 15.37 1.73
CA ILE A 86 5.17 16.08 1.25
C ILE A 86 4.10 15.09 0.83
N GLU A 87 2.85 15.36 1.21
CA GLU A 87 1.68 14.69 0.64
C GLU A 87 1.47 15.17 -0.80
N ALA A 88 1.66 14.26 -1.76
CA ALA A 88 1.47 14.57 -3.16
C ALA A 88 -0.02 14.73 -3.49
N PRO A 89 -0.41 15.80 -4.20
CA PRO A 89 -1.78 15.93 -4.68
C PRO A 89 -2.18 14.74 -5.56
N LYS A 90 -3.43 14.28 -5.42
CA LYS A 90 -3.96 13.17 -6.22
C LYS A 90 -3.84 13.38 -7.72
N GLY A 91 -3.92 14.64 -8.19
CA GLY A 91 -3.71 14.98 -9.60
C GLY A 91 -2.30 14.64 -10.08
N VAL A 92 -1.29 14.99 -9.29
CA VAL A 92 0.12 14.70 -9.58
C VAL A 92 0.37 13.20 -9.56
N LEU A 93 -0.10 12.49 -8.53
CA LEU A 93 0.03 11.03 -8.44
C LEU A 93 -0.57 10.32 -9.67
N LYS A 94 -1.77 10.73 -10.10
CA LYS A 94 -2.41 10.22 -11.31
C LYS A 94 -1.58 10.50 -12.57
N LYS A 95 -0.95 11.68 -12.66
CA LYS A 95 -0.12 12.06 -13.81
C LYS A 95 1.20 11.29 -13.85
N LEU A 96 1.84 11.06 -12.70
CA LEU A 96 3.02 10.20 -12.59
C LEU A 96 2.70 8.75 -12.94
N ASP A 97 1.59 8.21 -12.44
CA ASP A 97 1.12 6.87 -12.80
C ASP A 97 0.74 6.76 -14.28
N TYR A 98 0.19 7.82 -14.88
CA TYR A 98 -0.04 7.87 -16.32
C TYR A 98 1.26 7.70 -17.10
N TYR A 99 2.33 8.42 -16.76
CA TYR A 99 3.64 8.28 -17.42
C TYR A 99 4.23 6.88 -17.26
N ARG A 100 4.20 6.33 -16.03
CA ARG A 100 4.70 4.97 -15.73
C ARG A 100 3.91 3.90 -16.49
N SER A 101 2.59 4.03 -16.51
CA SER A 101 1.69 3.12 -17.21
C SER A 101 1.85 3.21 -18.71
N ARG A 102 1.95 4.42 -19.25
CA ARG A 102 2.21 4.65 -20.67
C ARG A 102 3.52 4.01 -21.09
N PHE A 103 4.61 4.23 -20.35
CA PHE A 103 5.90 3.60 -20.66
C PHE A 103 5.86 2.07 -20.62
N PHE A 104 5.15 1.48 -19.66
CA PHE A 104 5.01 0.02 -19.56
C PHE A 104 4.19 -0.59 -20.71
N TRP A 105 3.16 0.10 -21.20
CA TRP A 105 2.27 -0.45 -22.24
C TRP A 105 2.63 0.00 -23.66
N GLN A 106 2.99 1.27 -23.82
CA GLN A 106 3.19 1.95 -25.08
C GLN A 106 4.68 2.30 -25.22
N CYS A 107 5.37 1.56 -26.09
CA CYS A 107 6.79 1.77 -26.42
C CYS A 107 7.03 2.92 -27.40
N ASP A 108 5.99 3.34 -28.12
CA ASP A 108 6.06 4.22 -29.28
C ASP A 108 4.91 5.23 -29.24
N GLU A 109 5.14 6.44 -29.74
CA GLU A 109 4.15 7.52 -29.72
C GLU A 109 3.01 7.28 -30.72
N HIS A 110 3.30 6.57 -31.82
CA HIS A 110 2.37 6.42 -32.93
C HIS A 110 1.47 5.16 -32.86
N LYS A 111 1.83 4.13 -32.07
CA LYS A 111 1.05 2.87 -32.00
C LYS A 111 0.50 2.61 -30.60
N LYS A 112 -0.82 2.77 -30.44
CA LYS A 112 -1.54 2.36 -29.22
C LYS A 112 -1.54 0.82 -29.12
N LYS A 113 -0.86 0.29 -28.11
CA LYS A 113 -0.95 -1.14 -27.74
C LYS A 113 -2.09 -1.37 -26.74
N TYR A 114 -2.70 -2.56 -26.78
CA TYR A 114 -3.67 -2.99 -25.78
C TYR A 114 -3.04 -3.01 -24.39
N ARG A 115 -3.73 -2.41 -23.41
CA ARG A 115 -3.42 -2.59 -22.00
C ARG A 115 -4.03 -3.93 -21.56
N LEU A 116 -3.18 -4.91 -21.29
CA LEU A 116 -3.64 -6.27 -21.00
C LEU A 116 -4.32 -6.34 -19.62
N ALA A 117 -3.76 -5.64 -18.63
CA ALA A 117 -4.29 -5.59 -17.27
C ALA A 117 -4.38 -4.16 -16.73
N LYS A 118 -5.25 -3.96 -15.73
CA LYS A 118 -5.40 -2.67 -15.03
C LYS A 118 -4.10 -2.32 -14.29
N TRP A 119 -3.72 -1.04 -14.29
CA TRP A 119 -2.47 -0.56 -13.64
C TRP A 119 -2.40 -0.94 -12.16
N CYS A 120 -3.52 -0.84 -11.44
CA CYS A 120 -3.59 -1.23 -10.03
C CYS A 120 -3.23 -2.70 -9.77
N ILE A 121 -3.50 -3.61 -10.72
CA ILE A 121 -3.14 -5.02 -10.63
C ILE A 121 -1.62 -5.19 -10.76
N LEU A 122 -1.00 -4.45 -11.68
CA LEU A 122 0.47 -4.45 -11.83
C LEU A 122 1.16 -3.90 -10.58
N CYS A 123 0.54 -2.93 -9.91
CA CYS A 123 1.04 -2.35 -8.67
C CYS A 123 0.92 -3.26 -7.44
N LYS A 124 0.26 -4.41 -7.55
CA LYS A 124 0.23 -5.38 -6.45
C LYS A 124 1.62 -6.02 -6.28
N PRO A 125 2.01 -6.37 -5.05
CA PRO A 125 3.21 -7.15 -4.79
C PRO A 125 3.20 -8.48 -5.52
N LYS A 126 4.41 -8.97 -5.83
CA LYS A 126 4.64 -10.23 -6.56
C LYS A 126 4.00 -11.45 -5.89
N HIS A 127 4.05 -11.50 -4.55
CA HIS A 127 3.46 -12.58 -3.74
C HIS A 127 1.92 -12.56 -3.67
N ILE A 128 1.27 -11.54 -4.26
CA ILE A 128 -0.20 -11.41 -4.35
C ILE A 128 -0.64 -11.41 -5.82
N GLY A 129 0.26 -11.82 -6.73
CA GLY A 129 -0.05 -11.92 -8.16
C GLY A 129 0.01 -10.60 -8.92
N GLY A 130 0.72 -9.57 -8.44
CA GLY A 130 1.08 -8.40 -9.25
C GLY A 130 2.50 -8.47 -9.83
N LEU A 131 2.93 -7.39 -10.48
CA LEU A 131 4.29 -7.26 -11.02
C LEU A 131 5.28 -6.65 -10.01
N GLY A 132 4.80 -6.16 -8.88
CA GLY A 132 5.60 -5.48 -7.87
C GLY A 132 5.98 -4.05 -8.28
N ILE A 133 5.12 -3.37 -9.05
CA ILE A 133 5.26 -1.93 -9.28
C ILE A 133 4.80 -1.19 -8.03
N LEU A 134 5.54 -0.20 -7.55
CA LEU A 134 5.12 0.49 -6.34
C LEU A 134 3.92 1.42 -6.59
N ASN A 135 2.91 1.36 -5.74
CA ASN A 135 1.82 2.34 -5.71
C ASN A 135 2.29 3.61 -4.99
N LEU A 136 2.44 4.71 -5.72
CA LEU A 136 2.98 5.96 -5.18
C LEU A 136 2.07 6.60 -4.13
N GLU A 137 0.74 6.47 -4.26
CA GLU A 137 -0.21 7.00 -3.27
C GLU A 137 -0.08 6.26 -1.93
N VAL A 138 -0.06 4.92 -1.98
CA VAL A 138 0.11 4.12 -0.77
C VAL A 138 1.48 4.35 -0.15
N GLN A 139 2.53 4.39 -0.97
CA GLN A 139 3.90 4.65 -0.50
C GLN A 139 4.01 6.02 0.17
N ASN A 140 3.47 7.08 -0.43
CA ASN A 140 3.48 8.43 0.14
C ASN A 140 2.82 8.44 1.53
N ARG A 141 1.67 7.79 1.68
CA ARG A 141 1.02 7.63 2.98
C ARG A 141 1.92 6.89 3.99
N CYS A 142 2.53 5.78 3.59
CA CYS A 142 3.39 5.00 4.49
C CYS A 142 4.64 5.79 4.94
N LEU A 143 5.23 6.56 4.03
CA LEU A 143 6.38 7.42 4.33
C LEU A 143 6.02 8.53 5.33
N LEU A 144 4.87 9.19 5.13
CA LEU A 144 4.39 10.23 6.05
C LEU A 144 4.02 9.67 7.42
N SER A 145 3.48 8.45 7.47
CA SER A 145 3.22 7.76 8.75
C SER A 145 4.49 7.42 9.52
N LYS A 146 5.64 7.25 8.86
CA LYS A 146 6.94 7.09 9.54
C LYS A 146 7.27 8.31 10.38
N TRP A 147 7.06 9.51 9.84
CA TRP A 147 7.26 10.76 10.56
C TRP A 147 6.30 10.92 11.71
N LEU A 148 5.04 10.50 11.55
CA LEU A 148 4.07 10.50 12.64
C LEU A 148 4.50 9.56 13.78
N PHE A 149 4.99 8.36 13.45
CA PHE A 149 5.52 7.43 14.45
C PHE A 149 6.72 8.01 15.21
N LYS A 150 7.65 8.66 14.49
CA LYS A 150 8.79 9.37 15.10
C LYS A 150 8.34 10.53 15.98
N LEU A 151 7.35 11.31 15.55
CA LEU A 151 6.83 12.44 16.32
C LEU A 151 6.19 12.01 17.65
N ILE A 152 5.64 10.80 17.72
CA ILE A 152 5.03 10.25 18.93
C ILE A 152 6.09 9.68 19.88
N ASN A 153 7.09 8.95 19.36
CA ASN A 153 8.02 8.15 20.18
C ASN A 153 9.38 8.80 20.43
N GLU A 154 9.80 9.74 19.59
CA GLU A 154 11.11 10.39 19.71
C GLU A 154 10.92 11.84 20.19
N ASP A 155 11.88 12.32 20.98
CA ASP A 155 11.95 13.72 21.38
C ASP A 155 13.06 14.46 20.62
N GLY A 156 12.90 15.78 20.49
CA GLY A 156 13.84 16.62 19.75
C GLY A 156 13.24 17.96 19.31
N LEU A 157 14.11 18.85 18.82
CA LEU A 157 13.76 20.24 18.52
C LEU A 157 12.59 20.37 17.52
N TRP A 158 12.58 19.55 16.47
CA TRP A 158 11.52 19.62 15.46
C TRP A 158 10.19 19.06 15.99
N GLN A 159 10.23 18.07 16.88
CA GLN A 159 9.05 17.56 17.57
C GLN A 159 8.49 18.61 18.52
N ASP A 160 9.34 19.28 19.29
CA ASP A 160 8.91 20.33 20.24
C ASP A 160 8.30 21.51 19.51
N LEU A 161 8.93 21.95 18.42
CA LEU A 161 8.38 23.01 17.58
C LEU A 161 7.01 22.62 17.03
N LEU A 162 6.86 21.39 16.55
CA LEU A 162 5.59 20.87 16.06
C LEU A 162 4.51 20.79 17.14
N LYS A 163 4.85 20.21 18.29
CA LYS A 163 3.97 20.06 19.45
C LYS A 163 3.50 21.44 19.91
N ARG A 164 4.40 22.42 20.07
CA ARG A 164 4.06 23.80 20.47
C ARG A 164 3.20 24.52 19.44
N LYS A 165 3.54 24.42 18.15
CA LYS A 165 2.86 25.14 17.08
C LYS A 165 1.46 24.61 16.77
N TYR A 166 1.24 23.29 16.89
CA TYR A 166 0.00 22.65 16.40
C TYR A 166 -0.80 21.92 17.46
N LEU A 167 -0.16 21.44 18.52
CA LEU A 167 -0.82 20.62 19.53
C LEU A 167 -1.09 21.41 20.80
N SER A 168 -0.30 22.44 21.08
CA SER A 168 -0.36 23.21 22.32
C SER A 168 -0.30 22.25 23.52
N ASN A 169 -1.43 22.01 24.20
CA ASN A 169 -1.54 21.09 25.35
C ASN A 169 -2.21 19.75 25.01
N LYS A 170 -2.52 19.48 23.75
CA LYS A 170 -3.20 18.26 23.30
C LYS A 170 -2.19 17.21 22.86
N SER A 171 -2.51 15.94 23.05
CA SER A 171 -1.72 14.85 22.46
C SER A 171 -2.05 14.66 20.98
N ILE A 172 -1.16 13.97 20.27
CA ILE A 172 -1.33 13.67 18.84
C ILE A 172 -2.60 12.85 18.60
N SER A 173 -2.89 11.92 19.49
CA SER A 173 -4.09 11.09 19.43
C SER A 173 -5.36 11.93 19.58
N GLN A 174 -5.37 13.00 20.38
CA GLN A 174 -6.53 13.88 20.56
C GLN A 174 -6.85 14.76 19.35
N VAL A 175 -5.85 15.13 18.55
CA VAL A 175 -6.03 15.97 17.36
C VAL A 175 -6.29 15.13 16.11
N SER A 176 -5.94 13.83 16.13
CA SER A 176 -6.04 12.91 14.98
C SER A 176 -7.17 11.90 15.13
N LYS A 177 -7.85 11.57 14.02
CA LYS A 177 -8.72 10.40 13.99
C LYS A 177 -7.87 9.11 13.96
N LYS A 178 -7.69 8.45 15.11
CA LYS A 178 -7.11 7.09 15.27
C LYS A 178 -5.85 6.76 14.43
N PRO A 179 -4.65 6.70 15.03
CA PRO A 179 -3.58 5.89 14.45
C PRO A 179 -3.94 4.40 14.63
N ALA A 180 -4.84 3.90 13.76
CA ALA A 180 -5.55 2.62 13.96
C ALA A 180 -4.68 1.35 13.91
N LEU A 181 -3.37 1.48 13.74
CA LEU A 181 -2.44 0.36 13.50
C LEU A 181 -1.38 0.20 14.60
N GLY A 182 -1.51 0.92 15.72
CA GLY A 182 -0.62 0.77 16.87
C GLY A 182 -1.35 0.81 18.21
N SER A 183 -0.59 0.56 19.26
CA SER A 183 -1.04 0.55 20.66
C SER A 183 -0.08 1.34 21.53
N PHE A 184 -0.60 2.04 22.52
CA PHE A 184 0.21 2.70 23.54
C PHE A 184 0.55 1.71 24.65
N GLU A 185 1.84 1.58 24.93
CA GLU A 185 2.33 1.15 26.22
C GLU A 185 2.31 2.36 27.13
N VAL A 186 1.30 2.40 28.01
CA VAL A 186 1.07 3.53 28.90
C VAL A 186 2.06 3.50 30.05
N LYS A 187 2.73 4.63 30.24
CA LYS A 187 3.59 4.92 31.39
C LYS A 187 3.00 6.11 32.13
N GLY A 188 3.32 7.33 31.73
CA GLY A 188 2.69 8.54 32.30
C GLY A 188 1.26 8.79 31.87
N GLY A 189 0.78 8.19 30.78
CA GLY A 189 -0.62 8.26 30.33
C GLY A 189 -1.05 9.57 29.69
N ASN A 190 -0.11 10.47 29.41
CA ASN A 190 -0.38 11.80 28.87
C ASN A 190 -0.66 11.80 27.35
N GLN A 191 -0.26 10.74 26.64
CA GLN A 191 -0.43 10.65 25.19
C GLN A 191 -1.64 9.81 24.79
N ALA A 192 -1.91 8.72 25.51
CA ALA A 192 -3.00 7.80 25.20
C ALA A 192 -4.38 8.35 25.62
N ARG A 193 -5.38 8.26 24.72
CA ARG A 193 -6.79 8.51 25.09
C ARG A 193 -7.37 7.29 25.78
N PHE A 194 -8.04 7.53 26.91
CA PHE A 194 -8.62 6.49 27.74
C PHE A 194 -9.63 5.61 26.97
N TRP A 195 -10.53 6.21 26.18
CA TRP A 195 -11.61 5.46 25.53
C TRP A 195 -11.27 4.94 24.13
N GLU A 196 -10.50 5.69 23.37
CA GLU A 196 -10.45 5.56 21.89
C GLU A 196 -9.18 4.89 21.36
N ASP A 197 -8.12 4.85 22.15
CA ASP A 197 -6.83 4.27 21.76
C ASP A 197 -6.66 2.85 22.33
N TYR A 198 -5.79 2.07 21.69
CA TYR A 198 -5.39 0.75 22.17
C TYR A 198 -4.30 0.91 23.22
N TRP A 199 -4.66 0.86 24.49
CA TRP A 199 -3.67 0.93 25.58
C TRP A 199 -3.86 -0.16 26.64
N ILE A 200 -5.03 -0.81 26.66
CA ILE A 200 -5.33 -1.88 27.61
C ILE A 200 -6.12 -3.02 26.95
N GLY A 201 -5.44 -4.16 26.75
CA GLY A 201 -5.97 -5.33 26.03
C GLY A 201 -6.05 -5.13 24.50
N ASP A 202 -6.82 -5.99 23.83
CA ASP A 202 -6.78 -6.11 22.36
C ASP A 202 -7.69 -5.13 21.59
N LYS A 203 -8.60 -4.45 22.29
CA LYS A 203 -9.60 -3.53 21.73
C LYS A 203 -9.68 -2.25 22.55
N PRO A 204 -10.01 -1.09 21.94
CA PRO A 204 -10.23 0.15 22.67
C PRO A 204 -11.44 0.01 23.59
N LEU A 205 -11.44 0.71 24.72
CA LEU A 205 -12.54 0.64 25.70
C LEU A 205 -13.89 1.07 25.10
N MET A 206 -13.90 1.98 24.12
CA MET A 206 -15.14 2.35 23.41
C MET A 206 -15.79 1.20 22.62
N GLU A 207 -15.00 0.21 22.19
CA GLU A 207 -15.51 -0.96 21.45
C GLU A 207 -15.92 -2.08 22.40
N VAL A 208 -15.25 -2.20 23.55
CA VAL A 208 -15.59 -3.17 24.60
C VAL A 208 -16.84 -2.72 25.37
N TYR A 209 -16.95 -1.42 25.65
CA TYR A 209 -18.03 -0.82 26.45
C TYR A 209 -18.78 0.29 25.68
N PRO A 210 -19.47 -0.04 24.57
CA PRO A 210 -20.11 0.97 23.72
C PRO A 210 -21.21 1.77 24.43
N ASN A 211 -21.98 1.11 25.32
CA ASN A 211 -23.04 1.76 26.08
C ASN A 211 -22.51 2.81 27.07
N LEU A 212 -21.41 2.49 27.76
CA LEU A 212 -20.71 3.44 28.64
C LEU A 212 -20.15 4.61 27.83
N TYR A 213 -19.43 4.33 26.75
CA TYR A 213 -18.84 5.39 25.92
C TYR A 213 -19.89 6.36 25.34
N ARG A 214 -21.12 5.89 25.08
CA ARG A 214 -22.22 6.75 24.62
C ARG A 214 -22.62 7.81 25.64
N ILE A 215 -22.55 7.49 26.93
CA ILE A 215 -22.99 8.38 28.02
C ILE A 215 -21.84 9.18 28.67
N VAL A 216 -20.58 8.94 28.28
CA VAL A 216 -19.43 9.72 28.76
C VAL A 216 -19.45 11.15 28.20
N ARG A 217 -19.24 12.14 29.07
CA ARG A 217 -19.18 13.57 28.68
C ARG A 217 -17.91 13.91 27.89
N LYS A 218 -16.75 13.48 28.40
CA LYS A 218 -15.42 13.78 27.83
C LYS A 218 -14.82 12.54 27.18
N LYS A 219 -14.98 12.40 25.86
CA LYS A 219 -14.50 11.23 25.08
C LYS A 219 -13.00 11.26 24.79
N ALA A 220 -12.45 12.44 24.52
CA ALA A 220 -11.04 12.65 24.18
C ALA A 220 -10.15 12.90 25.42
N VAL A 221 -10.44 12.23 26.54
CA VAL A 221 -9.72 12.37 27.81
C VAL A 221 -8.49 11.45 27.85
N THR A 222 -7.37 11.91 28.43
CA THR A 222 -6.12 11.11 28.51
C THR A 222 -6.16 10.12 29.67
N VAL A 223 -5.40 9.03 29.57
CA VAL A 223 -5.30 8.03 30.64
C VAL A 223 -4.83 8.65 31.96
N ALA A 224 -3.81 9.52 31.91
CA ALA A 224 -3.30 10.26 33.06
C ALA A 224 -4.40 11.05 33.78
N SER A 225 -5.20 11.79 33.02
CA SER A 225 -6.24 12.65 33.61
C SER A 225 -7.39 11.86 34.24
N VAL A 226 -7.68 10.66 33.73
CA VAL A 226 -8.71 9.75 34.29
C VAL A 226 -8.21 9.09 35.58
N LEU A 227 -6.94 8.66 35.60
CA LEU A 227 -6.33 7.95 36.71
C LEU A 227 -5.74 8.85 37.81
N LYS A 228 -5.78 10.17 37.62
CA LYS A 228 -5.27 11.15 38.59
C LYS A 228 -5.99 11.09 39.95
N SER A 229 -7.22 10.61 40.01
CA SER A 229 -8.02 10.55 41.23
C SER A 229 -8.67 9.19 41.43
N ILE A 230 -8.93 8.85 42.69
CA ILE A 230 -9.81 7.76 43.09
C ILE A 230 -11.02 8.42 43.78
N PRO A 231 -12.25 8.24 43.28
CA PRO A 231 -12.64 7.46 42.10
C PRO A 231 -12.16 8.06 40.77
N LEU A 232 -12.15 7.24 39.71
CA LEU A 232 -11.72 7.64 38.36
C LEU A 232 -12.43 8.92 37.92
N ASN A 233 -11.68 9.87 37.34
CA ASN A 233 -12.19 11.15 36.87
C ASN A 233 -12.96 11.01 35.54
N VAL A 234 -14.11 10.35 35.59
CA VAL A 234 -15.02 10.16 34.46
C VAL A 234 -16.39 10.70 34.83
N SER A 235 -16.93 11.57 33.98
CA SER A 235 -18.27 12.13 34.15
C SER A 235 -19.22 11.60 33.08
N PHE A 236 -20.44 11.29 33.50
CA PHE A 236 -21.50 10.74 32.67
C PHE A 236 -22.65 11.75 32.49
N HIS A 237 -23.36 11.66 31.37
CA HIS A 237 -24.57 12.45 31.09
C HIS A 237 -25.79 11.96 31.89
N ARG A 238 -25.74 10.74 32.43
CA ARG A 238 -26.83 10.08 33.17
C ARG A 238 -26.23 9.25 34.29
N SER A 239 -27.03 8.95 35.32
CA SER A 239 -26.65 8.04 36.40
C SER A 239 -26.37 6.64 35.86
N LEU A 240 -25.37 5.96 36.43
CA LEU A 240 -25.06 4.58 36.10
C LEU A 240 -26.03 3.65 36.83
N THR A 241 -26.87 2.92 36.09
CA THR A 241 -27.81 1.94 36.64
C THR A 241 -27.76 0.63 35.84
N GLY A 242 -28.15 -0.48 36.48
CA GLY A 242 -28.22 -1.81 35.87
C GLY A 242 -26.92 -2.24 35.19
N ASP A 243 -27.03 -2.70 33.95
CA ASP A 243 -25.89 -3.21 33.16
C ASP A 243 -24.75 -2.20 33.00
N ASN A 244 -25.04 -0.89 32.94
CA ASN A 244 -24.00 0.13 32.81
C ASN A 244 -23.16 0.23 34.09
N LEU A 245 -23.78 0.06 35.27
CA LEU A 245 -23.06 0.05 36.53
C LEU A 245 -22.14 -1.17 36.64
N MET A 246 -22.64 -2.35 36.24
CA MET A 246 -21.83 -3.57 36.19
C MET A 246 -20.67 -3.47 35.19
N ALA A 247 -20.92 -2.90 34.01
CA ALA A 247 -19.87 -2.63 33.02
C ALA A 247 -18.82 -1.65 33.56
N TRP A 248 -19.25 -0.64 34.33
CA TRP A 248 -18.35 0.32 34.96
C TRP A 248 -17.46 -0.34 36.00
N TYR A 249 -18.01 -1.20 36.88
CA TYR A 249 -17.19 -1.94 37.84
C TYR A 249 -16.16 -2.86 37.17
N LYS A 250 -16.55 -3.55 36.09
CA LYS A 250 -15.62 -4.37 35.28
C LYS A 250 -14.51 -3.54 34.64
N LEU A 251 -14.81 -2.31 34.23
CA LEU A 251 -13.82 -1.39 33.67
C LEU A 251 -12.88 -0.89 34.77
N VAL A 252 -13.42 -0.47 35.93
CA VAL A 252 -12.62 -0.01 37.08
C VAL A 252 -11.68 -1.11 37.56
N SER A 253 -12.16 -2.34 37.72
CA SER A 253 -11.31 -3.47 38.13
C SER A 253 -10.20 -3.77 37.12
N LYS A 254 -10.49 -3.66 35.82
CA LYS A 254 -9.50 -3.85 34.76
C LYS A 254 -8.39 -2.80 34.80
N VAL A 255 -8.70 -1.57 35.22
CA VAL A 255 -7.75 -0.45 35.25
C VAL A 255 -7.10 -0.28 36.63
N ALA A 256 -7.63 -0.90 37.69
CA ALA A 256 -7.15 -0.74 39.07
C ALA A 256 -5.66 -1.06 39.26
N ASN A 257 -5.11 -2.00 38.48
CA ASN A 257 -3.71 -2.41 38.57
C ASN A 257 -2.76 -1.57 37.69
N VAL A 258 -3.26 -0.52 37.03
CA VAL A 258 -2.44 0.34 36.15
C VAL A 258 -1.78 1.42 37.01
N ASN A 259 -0.48 1.26 37.23
CA ASN A 259 0.35 2.25 37.92
C ASN A 259 1.03 3.16 36.89
N LEU A 260 0.77 4.47 36.98
CA LEU A 260 1.41 5.46 36.13
C LEU A 260 2.80 5.82 36.67
N SER A 261 3.76 6.04 35.78
CA SER A 261 5.12 6.53 36.11
C SER A 261 5.37 7.90 35.51
N GLU A 262 6.51 8.52 35.83
CA GLU A 262 6.90 9.82 35.22
C GLU A 262 7.42 9.70 33.79
N GLU A 263 7.59 8.48 33.28
CA GLU A 263 8.11 8.25 31.93
C GLU A 263 7.07 8.53 30.83
N ASN A 264 7.55 8.89 29.64
CA ASN A 264 6.70 9.09 28.47
C ASN A 264 6.08 7.78 27.97
N ASP A 265 4.81 7.85 27.55
CA ASP A 265 4.13 6.76 26.85
C ASP A 265 4.90 6.34 25.59
N THR A 266 4.89 5.04 25.27
CA THR A 266 5.52 4.52 24.05
C THR A 266 4.47 3.94 23.11
N PHE A 267 4.46 4.37 21.85
CA PHE A 267 3.55 3.86 20.83
C PHE A 267 4.17 2.68 20.09
N LYS A 268 3.64 1.48 20.32
CA LYS A 268 4.04 0.22 19.67
C LYS A 268 3.27 -0.02 18.38
N TRP A 269 4.00 -0.40 17.33
CA TRP A 269 3.44 -0.77 16.04
C TRP A 269 2.92 -2.22 16.04
N ARG A 270 1.63 -2.43 15.77
CA ARG A 270 1.01 -3.78 15.90
C ARG A 270 1.20 -4.69 14.69
N LEU A 271 1.62 -4.16 13.54
CA LEU A 271 1.81 -4.97 12.33
C LEU A 271 3.16 -5.69 12.29
N HIS A 272 4.05 -5.44 13.27
CA HIS A 272 5.35 -6.08 13.34
C HIS A 272 5.65 -6.54 14.77
N LYS A 273 6.20 -7.75 14.92
CA LYS A 273 6.36 -8.42 16.23
C LYS A 273 7.25 -7.65 17.21
N ASN A 274 8.24 -6.92 16.72
CA ASN A 274 9.14 -6.12 17.56
C ASN A 274 8.54 -4.76 17.99
N GLY A 275 7.32 -4.41 17.57
CA GLY A 275 6.71 -3.11 17.90
C GLY A 275 7.29 -1.91 17.16
N ILE A 276 8.24 -2.10 16.24
CA ILE A 276 8.91 -1.04 15.48
C ILE A 276 8.18 -0.78 14.16
N PHE A 277 7.99 0.50 13.84
CA PHE A 277 7.39 0.90 12.58
C PHE A 277 8.29 0.57 11.38
N SER A 278 7.70 -0.07 10.38
CA SER A 278 8.32 -0.27 9.07
C SER A 278 7.38 0.19 7.95
N VAL A 279 7.90 1.02 7.05
CA VAL A 279 7.18 1.47 5.83
C VAL A 279 6.68 0.26 5.04
N GLN A 280 7.48 -0.80 4.95
CA GLN A 280 7.10 -2.03 4.23
C GLN A 280 5.91 -2.74 4.88
N SER A 281 5.90 -2.84 6.21
CA SER A 281 4.80 -3.49 6.94
C SER A 281 3.48 -2.74 6.76
N MET A 282 3.52 -1.41 6.81
CA MET A 282 2.36 -0.55 6.57
C MET A 282 1.91 -0.65 5.10
N TYR A 283 2.85 -0.62 4.16
CA TYR A 283 2.56 -0.70 2.73
C TYR A 283 1.84 -2.01 2.42
N ASN A 284 2.37 -3.14 2.91
CA ASN A 284 1.74 -4.45 2.74
C ASN A 284 0.32 -4.45 3.30
N ASN A 285 0.11 -3.94 4.52
CA ASN A 285 -1.23 -3.88 5.12
C ASN A 285 -2.21 -2.98 4.36
N LEU A 286 -1.77 -1.85 3.81
CA LEU A 286 -2.63 -0.95 3.04
C LEU A 286 -2.95 -1.45 1.62
N ILE A 287 -2.06 -2.26 1.04
CA ILE A 287 -2.24 -2.85 -0.29
C ILE A 287 -3.04 -4.14 -0.23
N LEU A 288 -2.84 -4.93 0.83
CA LEU A 288 -3.60 -6.12 1.15
C LEU A 288 -4.91 -5.69 1.80
N ASP A 289 -5.91 -5.30 1.00
CA ASP A 289 -7.29 -5.26 1.51
C ASP A 289 -7.61 -6.63 2.13
N ASN A 290 -8.29 -6.64 3.29
CA ASN A 290 -8.55 -7.82 4.16
C ASN A 290 -9.08 -9.08 3.47
N ASN A 291 -9.52 -9.01 2.20
CA ASN A 291 -10.06 -10.13 1.43
C ASN A 291 -9.07 -10.68 0.36
N THR A 292 -7.83 -10.19 0.31
CA THR A 292 -6.87 -10.63 -0.70
C THR A 292 -6.08 -11.82 -0.18
N ILE A 293 -6.47 -13.03 -0.61
CA ILE A 293 -5.75 -14.25 -0.29
C ILE A 293 -4.37 -14.19 -0.97
N PRO A 294 -3.25 -14.31 -0.22
CA PRO A 294 -1.93 -14.41 -0.81
C PRO A 294 -1.87 -15.66 -1.68
N VAL A 295 -1.86 -15.48 -2.99
CA VAL A 295 -1.63 -16.58 -3.91
C VAL A 295 -0.13 -16.79 -3.96
N THR A 296 0.36 -17.90 -3.38
CA THR A 296 1.76 -18.31 -3.52
C THR A 296 2.12 -18.32 -5.00
N CYS A 297 2.97 -17.37 -5.37
CA CYS A 297 3.37 -17.15 -6.75
C CYS A 297 4.83 -17.56 -6.89
N ASP A 298 5.07 -18.88 -6.92
CA ASP A 298 6.40 -19.47 -7.11
C ASP A 298 7.02 -19.09 -8.45
N LEU A 299 6.20 -18.59 -9.39
CA LEU A 299 6.61 -17.95 -10.65
C LEU A 299 7.82 -17.01 -10.48
N TRP A 300 7.83 -16.21 -9.41
CA TRP A 300 8.89 -15.21 -9.22
C TRP A 300 10.20 -15.82 -8.70
N LYS A 301 10.15 -17.00 -8.10
CA LYS A 301 11.32 -17.76 -7.60
C LYS A 301 12.05 -18.52 -8.71
N LEU A 302 11.40 -18.76 -9.86
CA LEU A 302 11.99 -19.46 -11.00
C LEU A 302 13.27 -18.77 -11.49
N ARG A 303 14.31 -19.52 -11.84
CA ARG A 303 15.56 -19.00 -12.42
C ARG A 303 15.44 -18.84 -13.94
N ILE A 304 14.59 -17.92 -14.38
CA ILE A 304 14.33 -17.62 -15.80
C ILE A 304 14.34 -16.10 -16.06
N PRO A 305 14.60 -15.66 -17.30
CA PRO A 305 14.58 -14.24 -17.66
C PRO A 305 13.26 -13.54 -17.31
N LEU A 306 13.33 -12.29 -16.83
CA LEU A 306 12.16 -11.53 -16.37
C LEU A 306 11.09 -11.33 -17.46
N LYS A 307 11.50 -11.23 -18.74
CA LYS A 307 10.58 -11.16 -19.88
C LYS A 307 9.62 -12.36 -19.91
N ILE A 308 10.11 -13.54 -19.53
CA ILE A 308 9.34 -14.79 -19.52
C ILE A 308 8.46 -14.86 -18.29
N LYS A 309 8.97 -14.46 -17.11
CA LYS A 309 8.13 -14.35 -15.91
C LYS A 309 6.91 -13.46 -16.12
N ILE A 310 7.08 -12.32 -16.81
CA ILE A 310 5.97 -11.42 -17.14
C ILE A 310 5.00 -12.06 -18.13
N PHE A 311 5.50 -12.82 -19.11
CA PHE A 311 4.65 -13.55 -20.04
C PHE A 311 3.84 -14.65 -19.32
N LEU A 312 4.48 -15.46 -18.50
CA LEU A 312 3.82 -16.46 -17.63
C LEU A 312 2.83 -15.80 -16.67
N TRP A 313 3.11 -14.57 -16.20
CA TRP A 313 2.17 -13.79 -15.41
C TRP A 313 0.94 -13.39 -16.24
N TYR A 314 1.10 -12.99 -17.52
CA TYR A 314 -0.05 -12.74 -18.41
C TYR A 314 -0.87 -13.99 -18.67
N LEU A 315 -0.20 -15.14 -18.84
CA LEU A 315 -0.85 -16.44 -18.94
C LEU A 315 -1.69 -16.67 -17.69
N ARG A 316 -1.06 -16.67 -16.51
CA ARG A 316 -1.70 -16.89 -15.19
C ARG A 316 -2.90 -15.98 -14.95
N THR A 317 -2.81 -14.72 -15.33
CA THR A 317 -3.89 -13.73 -15.15
C THR A 317 -4.96 -13.81 -16.22
N GLY A 318 -4.76 -14.61 -17.28
CA GLY A 318 -5.75 -14.81 -18.35
C GLY A 318 -5.96 -13.58 -19.22
N VAL A 319 -4.97 -12.69 -19.33
CA VAL A 319 -5.09 -11.38 -20.02
C VAL A 319 -4.48 -11.34 -21.41
N ILE A 320 -3.97 -12.48 -21.91
CA ILE A 320 -3.40 -12.58 -23.26
C ILE A 320 -4.48 -12.33 -24.31
N LEU A 321 -4.08 -11.77 -25.46
CA LEU A 321 -4.96 -11.42 -26.57
C LEU A 321 -5.36 -12.65 -27.42
N THR A 322 -5.91 -13.67 -26.77
CA THR A 322 -6.65 -14.74 -27.45
C THR A 322 -7.95 -14.21 -28.03
N LYS A 323 -8.50 -14.84 -29.07
CA LYS A 323 -9.72 -14.33 -29.73
C LYS A 323 -10.92 -14.24 -28.77
N ASP A 324 -11.06 -15.13 -27.80
CA ASP A 324 -12.09 -14.99 -26.75
C ASP A 324 -11.93 -13.71 -25.91
N ASN A 325 -10.69 -13.32 -25.59
CA ASN A 325 -10.37 -12.10 -24.86
C ASN A 325 -10.46 -10.84 -25.71
N LEU A 326 -10.21 -10.95 -27.02
CA LEU A 326 -10.47 -9.88 -27.99
C LEU A 326 -11.97 -9.64 -28.18
N ALA A 327 -12.77 -10.71 -28.27
CA ALA A 327 -14.23 -10.63 -28.37
C ALA A 327 -14.84 -9.91 -27.14
N LYS A 328 -14.37 -10.23 -25.92
CA LYS A 328 -14.75 -9.49 -24.69
C LYS A 328 -14.43 -7.99 -24.73
N ARG A 329 -13.54 -7.57 -25.64
CA ARG A 329 -13.13 -6.17 -25.87
C ARG A 329 -13.79 -5.57 -27.10
N GLN A 330 -14.88 -6.15 -27.60
CA GLN A 330 -15.65 -5.67 -28.76
C GLN A 330 -14.86 -5.73 -30.09
N TRP A 331 -13.92 -6.67 -30.22
CA TRP A 331 -13.26 -6.93 -31.51
C TRP A 331 -14.18 -7.74 -32.42
N GLN A 332 -14.32 -7.32 -33.68
CA GLN A 332 -15.32 -7.79 -34.65
C GLN A 332 -14.82 -8.93 -35.57
N GLY A 333 -13.91 -9.78 -35.10
CA GLY A 333 -13.40 -10.89 -35.90
C GLY A 333 -13.83 -12.27 -35.40
N SER A 334 -13.54 -13.30 -36.19
CA SER A 334 -13.88 -14.69 -35.84
C SER A 334 -13.20 -15.13 -34.54
N THR A 335 -13.94 -15.83 -33.68
CA THR A 335 -13.44 -16.45 -32.43
C THR A 335 -12.73 -17.78 -32.66
N LYS A 336 -12.72 -18.31 -33.89
CA LYS A 336 -12.12 -19.59 -34.22
C LYS A 336 -10.60 -19.50 -34.33
N CYS A 337 -9.89 -20.50 -33.85
CA CYS A 337 -8.45 -20.67 -33.96
C CYS A 337 -8.03 -20.71 -35.43
N CYS A 338 -6.99 -19.96 -35.78
CA CYS A 338 -6.45 -19.93 -37.15
C CYS A 338 -5.85 -21.28 -37.60
N PHE A 339 -5.55 -22.19 -36.68
CA PHE A 339 -4.85 -23.43 -37.01
C PHE A 339 -5.76 -24.66 -37.12
N CYS A 340 -6.82 -24.75 -36.30
CA CYS A 340 -7.65 -25.95 -36.23
C CYS A 340 -9.16 -25.67 -36.12
N ASN A 341 -9.57 -24.42 -36.37
CA ASN A 341 -10.97 -23.98 -36.46
C ASN A 341 -11.86 -24.21 -35.20
N ALA A 342 -11.31 -24.70 -34.09
CA ALA A 342 -11.96 -24.73 -32.77
C ALA A 342 -12.00 -23.33 -32.13
N ASP A 343 -12.77 -23.11 -31.07
CA ASP A 343 -12.78 -21.80 -30.39
C ASP A 343 -11.43 -21.49 -29.73
N GLU A 344 -10.85 -20.32 -30.05
CA GLU A 344 -9.54 -19.94 -29.54
C GLU A 344 -9.64 -19.34 -28.14
N THR A 345 -9.36 -20.19 -27.16
CA THR A 345 -9.14 -19.82 -25.75
C THR A 345 -7.66 -19.91 -25.40
N LEU A 346 -7.27 -19.40 -24.23
CA LEU A 346 -5.91 -19.55 -23.71
C LEU A 346 -5.52 -21.03 -23.53
N GLN A 347 -6.43 -21.83 -22.98
CA GLN A 347 -6.22 -23.27 -22.83
C GLN A 347 -6.01 -23.95 -24.20
N HIS A 348 -6.88 -23.63 -25.15
CA HIS A 348 -6.80 -24.16 -26.50
C HIS A 348 -5.49 -23.77 -27.21
N LEU A 349 -5.15 -22.48 -27.22
CA LEU A 349 -3.99 -21.97 -27.95
C LEU A 349 -2.65 -22.53 -27.43
N PHE A 350 -2.52 -22.73 -26.11
CA PHE A 350 -1.26 -23.14 -25.49
C PHE A 350 -1.16 -24.64 -25.19
N PHE A 351 -2.27 -25.36 -25.06
CA PHE A 351 -2.26 -26.75 -24.59
C PHE A 351 -3.03 -27.72 -25.49
N ASP A 352 -4.22 -27.34 -25.99
CA ASP A 352 -5.08 -28.32 -26.69
C ASP A 352 -4.89 -28.32 -28.21
N CYS A 353 -4.50 -27.19 -28.81
CA CYS A 353 -4.35 -27.07 -30.25
C CYS A 353 -3.18 -27.94 -30.74
N HIS A 354 -3.51 -28.97 -31.52
CA HIS A 354 -2.54 -29.95 -32.02
C HIS A 354 -1.46 -29.29 -32.90
N VAL A 355 -1.84 -28.34 -33.75
CA VAL A 355 -0.89 -27.58 -34.61
C VAL A 355 -0.01 -26.65 -33.77
N ALA A 356 -0.58 -25.95 -32.79
CA ALA A 356 0.18 -25.05 -31.93
C ALA A 356 1.19 -25.82 -31.07
N ARG A 357 0.82 -26.98 -30.51
CA ARG A 357 1.77 -27.87 -29.82
C ARG A 357 2.92 -28.29 -30.72
N ALA A 358 2.64 -28.73 -31.94
CA ALA A 358 3.67 -29.21 -32.87
C ALA A 358 4.64 -28.09 -33.30
N THR A 359 4.15 -26.86 -33.46
CA THR A 359 4.95 -25.73 -34.00
C THR A 359 5.61 -24.87 -32.92
N TYR A 360 4.88 -24.48 -31.87
CA TYR A 360 5.39 -23.54 -30.86
C TYR A 360 6.36 -24.18 -29.87
N TRP A 361 6.11 -25.41 -29.43
CA TRP A 361 6.99 -26.07 -28.44
C TRP A 361 8.38 -26.37 -29.01
N ILE A 362 8.42 -26.84 -30.26
CA ILE A 362 9.67 -27.26 -30.90
C ILE A 362 10.47 -26.05 -31.40
N ARG A 363 9.82 -25.03 -31.99
CA ARG A 363 10.50 -24.02 -32.81
C ARG A 363 10.69 -22.66 -32.14
N SER A 364 9.82 -22.25 -31.20
CA SER A 364 9.92 -20.93 -30.53
C SER A 364 10.65 -20.96 -29.19
N TRP A 365 10.66 -22.10 -28.50
CA TRP A 365 11.35 -22.24 -27.21
C TRP A 365 12.76 -22.84 -27.33
N SER A 366 13.17 -23.35 -28.49
CA SER A 366 14.53 -23.86 -28.71
C SER A 366 15.57 -22.74 -28.99
N PRO A 367 15.30 -21.69 -29.80
CA PRO A 367 16.32 -20.71 -30.20
C PRO A 367 16.47 -19.49 -29.26
N LEU A 368 15.56 -19.29 -28.31
CA LEU A 368 15.55 -18.08 -27.46
C LEU A 368 16.48 -18.16 -26.23
N PHE A 369 17.23 -19.26 -26.06
CA PHE A 369 17.93 -19.59 -24.81
C PHE A 369 19.34 -20.10 -25.05
N LYS A 370 20.28 -19.63 -24.23
CA LYS A 370 21.61 -20.20 -24.14
C LYS A 370 21.51 -21.62 -23.60
N GLU A 371 22.47 -22.47 -23.96
CA GLU A 371 22.50 -23.89 -23.61
C GLU A 371 22.37 -24.16 -22.10
N GLU A 372 22.92 -23.27 -21.27
CA GLU A 372 22.85 -23.28 -19.79
C GLU A 372 21.43 -23.08 -19.21
N GLU A 373 20.48 -22.52 -19.95
CA GLU A 373 19.13 -22.23 -19.46
C GLU A 373 18.10 -23.34 -19.79
N ARG A 374 18.50 -24.43 -20.47
CA ARG A 374 17.58 -25.51 -20.87
C ARG A 374 17.09 -26.36 -19.69
N GLU A 375 17.90 -26.55 -18.67
CA GLU A 375 17.59 -27.43 -17.53
C GLU A 375 16.61 -26.78 -16.53
N THR A 376 16.76 -25.48 -16.28
CA THR A 376 15.78 -24.65 -15.54
C THR A 376 14.45 -24.47 -16.29
N MET A 377 14.43 -24.75 -17.60
CA MET A 377 13.21 -24.74 -18.41
C MET A 377 12.48 -26.08 -18.42
N ARG A 378 13.15 -27.23 -18.28
CA ARG A 378 12.44 -28.51 -18.02
C ARG A 378 11.56 -28.41 -16.78
N THR A 379 12.05 -27.70 -15.76
CA THR A 379 11.29 -27.37 -14.54
C THR A 379 10.18 -26.33 -14.79
N GLY A 380 10.36 -25.38 -15.71
CA GLY A 380 9.32 -24.43 -16.14
C GLY A 380 8.21 -25.04 -17.01
N CYS A 381 8.55 -25.99 -17.89
CA CYS A 381 7.60 -26.73 -18.73
C CYS A 381 6.78 -27.72 -17.90
N THR A 382 7.43 -28.46 -16.99
CA THR A 382 6.70 -29.26 -15.99
C THR A 382 5.81 -28.38 -15.11
N PHE A 383 6.22 -27.15 -14.77
CA PHE A 383 5.35 -26.19 -14.08
C PHE A 383 4.15 -25.78 -14.94
N LEU A 384 4.29 -25.55 -16.24
CA LEU A 384 3.17 -25.27 -17.15
C LEU A 384 2.22 -26.48 -17.30
N GLU A 385 2.76 -27.70 -17.33
CA GLU A 385 1.97 -28.94 -17.34
C GLU A 385 1.24 -29.17 -16.01
N ILE A 386 1.87 -28.88 -14.87
CA ILE A 386 1.25 -28.85 -13.55
C ILE A 386 0.13 -27.79 -13.54
N PHE A 387 0.37 -26.60 -14.08
CA PHE A 387 -0.63 -25.54 -14.20
C PHE A 387 -1.82 -25.93 -15.08
N SER A 388 -1.59 -26.69 -16.15
CA SER A 388 -2.65 -27.23 -17.01
C SER A 388 -3.46 -28.31 -16.29
N LYS A 389 -2.81 -29.20 -15.52
CA LYS A 389 -3.45 -30.30 -14.78
C LYS A 389 -4.31 -29.85 -13.59
N PHE A 390 -3.94 -28.79 -12.88
CA PHE A 390 -4.71 -28.30 -11.71
C PHE A 390 -5.84 -27.32 -12.06
N GLY A 391 -6.04 -27.06 -13.36
CA GLY A 391 -7.09 -26.20 -13.87
C GLY A 391 -6.84 -24.72 -13.57
N TRP A 392 -7.19 -23.87 -14.54
CA TRP A 392 -7.27 -22.43 -14.37
C TRP A 392 -8.40 -22.08 -13.41
N LYS A 393 -8.26 -22.35 -12.10
CA LYS A 393 -9.18 -21.80 -11.10
C LYS A 393 -8.99 -20.28 -11.11
N ARG A 394 -9.82 -19.61 -11.91
CA ARG A 394 -10.00 -18.15 -11.90
C ARG A 394 -10.14 -17.73 -10.45
N SER A 395 -9.08 -17.13 -9.93
CA SER A 395 -9.10 -16.45 -8.66
C SER A 395 -8.89 -14.98 -8.99
N LEU A 396 -9.97 -14.23 -8.77
CA LEU A 396 -10.21 -12.79 -8.94
C LEU A 396 -10.83 -12.35 -10.27
#